data_AF-A0A935C016-F1
#
_entry.id   AF-A0A935C016-F1
#
_cell.length_a   1.000
_cell.length_b   1.000
_cell.length_c   1.000
_cell.angle_alpha   90.00
_cell.angle_beta   90.00
_cell.angle_gamma   90.00
#
_symmetry.space_group_name_H-M   'P 1'
#
loop_
_entity.id
_entity.type
_entity.pdbx_description
1 polymer ?
#
loop_
_entity_poly.entity_id
_entity_poly.type
_entity_poly.pdbx_seq_one_letter_code
_entity_poly.pdbx_strand_id
1 'polypeptide(L)'
;MELSDLPVASRLLRAIGLKTLIEIVLLCVIAAAAAFTNFSPLLRGAIDIADRRQVAGWVSDPLSGNEKIEVQLYLDGGFAASVKADRNRTDLVKAGATEQPDHGFKFDLGGLGLSKGVHTAQVFAVRPASNGHFSLIPVSKMKHEFIVD
;
A
#
# COMPACT_ATOMS: atom_id res chain seq x y z
N MET A 1 -18.74 42.02 23.10
CA MET A 1 -18.45 42.87 21.94
C MET A 1 -18.99 42.16 20.72
N GLU A 2 -20.20 42.51 20.30
CA GLU A 2 -20.85 41.88 19.14
C GLU A 2 -20.13 42.30 17.84
N LEU A 3 -20.16 41.41 16.83
CA LEU A 3 -19.53 41.63 15.52
C LEU A 3 -20.16 42.78 14.71
N SER A 4 -21.30 43.30 15.16
CA SER A 4 -22.04 44.44 14.59
C SER A 4 -21.38 45.79 14.83
N ASP A 5 -20.61 45.95 15.92
CA ASP A 5 -20.07 47.25 16.36
C ASP A 5 -18.72 47.63 15.73
N LEU A 6 -18.19 46.79 14.84
CA LEU A 6 -16.86 46.95 14.24
C LEU A 6 -16.92 47.65 12.86
N PRO A 7 -15.91 48.47 12.49
CA PRO A 7 -15.81 49.09 11.16
C PRO A 7 -15.87 48.03 10.06
N VAL A 8 -16.59 48.33 8.96
CA VAL A 8 -16.86 47.40 7.84
C VAL A 8 -15.60 46.68 7.36
N ALA A 9 -14.46 47.38 7.22
CA ALA A 9 -13.19 46.80 6.81
C ALA A 9 -12.68 45.67 7.73
N SER A 10 -12.84 45.81 9.05
CA SER A 10 -12.41 44.79 10.03
C SER A 10 -13.33 43.56 10.04
N ARG A 11 -14.62 43.75 9.75
CA ARG A 11 -15.60 42.66 9.58
C ARG A 11 -15.29 41.84 8.32
N LEU A 12 -14.95 42.53 7.22
CA LEU A 12 -14.54 41.89 5.97
C LEU A 12 -13.22 41.12 6.12
N LEU A 13 -12.21 41.68 6.79
CA LEU A 13 -10.94 41.01 7.03
C LEU A 13 -11.13 39.71 7.84
N ARG A 14 -11.96 39.73 8.89
CA ARG A 14 -12.29 38.55 9.68
C ARG A 14 -13.09 37.51 8.89
N ALA A 15 -14.04 37.96 8.07
CA ALA A 15 -14.84 37.07 7.22
C ALA A 15 -13.97 36.37 6.16
N ILE A 16 -13.04 37.09 5.54
CA ILE A 16 -12.07 36.51 4.59
C ILE A 16 -11.14 35.54 5.31
N GLY A 17 -10.59 35.91 6.48
CA GLY A 17 -9.73 35.02 7.27
C GLY A 17 -10.44 33.72 7.68
N LEU A 18 -11.69 33.81 8.13
CA LEU A 18 -12.49 32.64 8.49
C LEU A 18 -12.81 31.76 7.27
N LYS A 19 -13.16 32.38 6.14
CA LYS A 19 -13.41 31.66 4.88
C LYS A 19 -12.16 30.91 4.41
N THR A 20 -11.01 31.59 4.36
CA THR A 20 -9.75 30.97 3.95
C THR A 20 -9.32 29.87 4.91
N LEU A 21 -9.54 30.02 6.22
CA LEU A 21 -9.29 28.95 7.19
C LEU A 21 -10.16 27.71 6.90
N ILE A 22 -11.46 27.92 6.64
CA ILE A 22 -12.39 26.82 6.29
C ILE A 22 -11.95 26.12 5.00
N GLU A 23 -11.56 26.89 3.98
CA GLU A 23 -11.07 26.33 2.70
C GLU A 23 -9.78 25.53 2.88
N ILE A 24 -8.82 26.02 3.67
CA ILE A 24 -7.58 25.29 3.98
C ILE A 24 -7.90 23.98 4.72
N VAL A 25 -8.77 24.03 5.74
CA VAL A 25 -9.19 22.83 6.48
C VAL A 25 -9.87 21.84 5.55
N LEU A 26 -10.76 22.30 4.67
CA LEU A 26 -11.43 21.46 3.69
C LEU A 26 -10.43 20.79 2.74
N LEU A 27 -9.46 21.54 2.21
CA LEU A 27 -8.40 21.01 1.36
C LEU A 27 -7.55 19.96 2.10
N CYS A 28 -7.19 20.20 3.37
CA CYS A 28 -6.45 19.24 4.18
C CYS A 28 -7.24 17.94 4.40
N VAL A 29 -8.54 18.02 4.67
CA VAL A 29 -9.40 16.84 4.87
C VAL A 29 -9.50 16.02 3.59
N ILE A 30 -9.72 16.67 2.44
CA ILE A 30 -9.80 15.99 1.13
C ILE A 30 -8.45 15.32 0.80
N ALA A 31 -7.34 16.03 0.99
CA ALA A 31 -6.00 15.48 0.74
C ALA A 31 -5.69 14.29 1.66
N ALA A 32 -6.04 14.37 2.96
CA ALA A 32 -5.86 13.27 3.91
C ALA A 32 -6.73 12.06 3.55
N ALA A 33 -7.99 12.26 3.17
CA ALA A 33 -8.87 11.18 2.73
C ALA A 33 -8.33 10.51 1.45
N ALA A 34 -7.90 11.29 0.46
CA ALA A 34 -7.29 10.76 -0.76
C ALA A 34 -5.98 10.02 -0.47
N ALA A 35 -5.16 10.53 0.44
CA ALA A 35 -3.95 9.84 0.86
C ALA A 35 -4.28 8.51 1.55
N PHE A 36 -5.29 8.46 2.42
CA PHE A 36 -5.69 7.24 3.12
C PHE A 36 -6.28 6.17 2.19
N THR A 37 -6.96 6.58 1.11
CA THR A 37 -7.51 5.65 0.13
C THR A 37 -6.45 5.14 -0.85
N ASN A 38 -5.48 5.97 -1.24
CA ASN A 38 -4.44 5.60 -2.21
C ASN A 38 -3.21 4.94 -1.55
N PHE A 39 -2.78 5.45 -0.40
CA PHE A 39 -1.77 4.81 0.43
C PHE A 39 -2.50 4.05 1.52
N SER A 40 -2.59 2.74 1.39
CA SER A 40 -3.17 1.89 2.44
C SER A 40 -2.22 1.91 3.64
N PRO A 41 -2.45 2.77 4.65
CA PRO A 41 -1.45 2.96 5.69
C PRO A 41 -1.39 1.75 6.64
N LEU A 42 -2.40 0.88 6.53
CA LEU A 42 -2.56 -0.32 7.35
C LEU A 42 -2.05 -1.59 6.66
N LEU A 43 -1.85 -1.58 5.34
CA LEU A 43 -1.29 -2.75 4.65
C LEU A 43 0.18 -2.84 5.03
N ARG A 44 0.54 -3.97 5.64
CA ARG A 44 1.89 -4.27 6.08
C ARG A 44 2.40 -5.47 5.31
N GLY A 45 3.67 -5.45 4.98
CA GLY A 45 4.30 -6.58 4.33
C GLY A 45 5.79 -6.34 4.14
N ALA A 46 6.47 -7.40 3.75
CA ALA A 46 7.87 -7.37 3.39
C ALA A 46 8.16 -8.41 2.31
N ILE A 47 9.19 -8.15 1.53
CA ILE A 47 9.83 -9.15 0.69
C ILE A 47 11.05 -9.63 1.48
N ASP A 48 11.02 -10.88 1.92
CA ASP A 48 12.08 -11.49 2.72
C ASP A 48 13.19 -12.06 1.83
N ILE A 49 12.82 -12.56 0.65
CA ILE A 49 13.73 -13.16 -0.32
C ILE A 49 13.36 -12.66 -1.71
N ALA A 50 14.37 -12.21 -2.45
CA ALA A 50 14.28 -11.95 -3.88
C ALA A 50 15.60 -12.37 -4.54
N ASP A 51 15.58 -13.53 -5.18
CA ASP A 51 16.72 -14.09 -5.90
C ASP A 51 16.25 -14.80 -7.18
N ARG A 52 17.20 -15.34 -7.96
CA ARG A 52 16.91 -16.04 -9.23
C ARG A 52 16.01 -17.27 -9.10
N ARG A 53 15.81 -17.81 -7.90
CA ARG A 53 15.02 -19.02 -7.65
C ARG A 53 13.63 -18.67 -7.15
N GLN A 54 13.49 -17.64 -6.31
CA GLN A 54 12.21 -17.31 -5.70
C GLN A 54 12.10 -15.85 -5.26
N VAL A 55 10.85 -15.39 -5.20
CA VAL A 55 10.45 -14.19 -4.47
C VAL A 55 9.49 -14.61 -3.37
N ALA A 56 9.80 -14.33 -2.11
CA ALA A 56 9.00 -14.73 -0.96
C ALA A 56 8.90 -13.61 0.06
N GLY A 57 7.81 -13.62 0.83
CA GLY A 57 7.54 -12.58 1.79
C GLY A 57 6.22 -12.80 2.49
N TRP A 58 5.66 -11.72 3.03
CA TRP A 58 4.36 -11.72 3.67
C TRP A 58 3.60 -10.43 3.42
N VAL A 59 2.28 -10.49 3.47
CA VAL A 59 1.40 -9.33 3.43
C VAL A 59 0.18 -9.54 4.31
N SER A 60 -0.17 -8.52 5.09
CA SER A 60 -1.32 -8.48 5.96
C SER A 60 -2.04 -7.16 5.79
N ASP A 61 -3.36 -7.22 5.60
CA ASP A 61 -4.23 -6.06 5.52
C ASP A 61 -5.32 -6.21 6.59
N PRO A 62 -5.27 -5.40 7.67
CA PRO A 62 -6.31 -5.41 8.70
C PRO A 62 -7.71 -5.12 8.16
N LEU A 63 -7.84 -4.46 7.00
CA LEU A 63 -9.13 -4.17 6.37
C LEU A 63 -9.73 -5.38 5.64
N SER A 64 -8.91 -6.38 5.30
CA SER A 64 -9.34 -7.63 4.66
C SER A 64 -9.76 -8.71 5.67
N GLY A 65 -9.65 -8.43 6.98
CA GLY A 65 -9.96 -9.40 8.02
C GLY A 65 -9.12 -10.68 7.89
N ASN A 66 -9.78 -11.84 7.78
CA ASN A 66 -9.13 -13.15 7.64
C ASN A 66 -9.00 -13.63 6.19
N GLU A 67 -9.34 -12.80 5.20
CA GLU A 67 -9.23 -13.18 3.80
C GLU A 67 -7.77 -13.31 3.36
N LYS A 68 -7.51 -14.31 2.51
CA LYS A 68 -6.18 -14.50 1.92
C LYS A 68 -6.00 -13.51 0.78
N ILE A 69 -5.09 -12.57 0.97
CA ILE A 69 -4.83 -11.49 0.01
C ILE A 69 -4.17 -12.08 -1.24
N GLU A 70 -4.69 -11.75 -2.41
CA GLU A 70 -4.01 -12.05 -3.67
C GLU A 70 -2.81 -11.11 -3.83
N VAL A 71 -1.66 -11.66 -4.20
CA VAL A 71 -0.44 -10.92 -4.48
C VAL A 71 0.07 -11.23 -5.88
N GLN A 72 0.53 -10.19 -6.56
CA GLN A 72 1.05 -10.26 -7.92
C GLN A 72 2.53 -9.90 -7.93
N LEU A 73 3.33 -10.75 -8.58
CA LEU A 73 4.73 -10.50 -8.86
C LEU A 73 4.85 -9.81 -10.22
N TYR A 74 5.61 -8.73 -10.23
CA TYR A 74 6.08 -8.06 -11.42
C TYR A 74 7.60 -8.17 -11.52
N LEU A 75 8.08 -8.66 -12.66
CA LEU A 75 9.50 -8.73 -13.00
C LEU A 75 9.77 -7.71 -14.12
N ASP A 76 10.74 -6.82 -13.91
CA ASP A 76 11.13 -5.78 -14.87
C ASP A 76 9.97 -4.89 -15.35
N GLY A 77 8.97 -4.72 -14.47
CA GLY A 77 7.76 -3.94 -14.74
C GLY A 77 6.65 -4.71 -15.46
N GLY A 78 6.89 -5.96 -15.88
CA GLY A 78 5.88 -6.85 -16.46
C GLY A 78 5.27 -7.79 -15.43
N PHE A 79 3.96 -8.08 -15.56
CA PHE A 79 3.31 -9.10 -14.73
C PHE A 79 3.94 -10.47 -15.00
N ALA A 80 4.31 -11.17 -13.92
CA ALA A 80 4.96 -12.48 -14.00
C ALA A 80 4.06 -13.60 -13.44
N ALA A 81 3.45 -13.39 -12.28
CA ALA A 81 2.62 -14.40 -11.61
C ALA A 81 1.69 -13.80 -10.56
N SER A 82 0.66 -14.55 -10.16
CA SER A 82 -0.22 -14.23 -9.03
C SER A 82 -0.38 -15.44 -8.10
N VAL A 83 -0.37 -15.22 -6.78
CA VAL A 83 -0.63 -16.25 -5.75
C VAL A 83 -1.46 -15.66 -4.62
N LYS A 84 -2.07 -16.52 -3.80
CA LYS A 84 -2.65 -16.08 -2.51
C LYS A 84 -1.58 -16.08 -1.43
N ALA A 85 -1.61 -15.08 -0.56
CA ALA A 85 -0.81 -15.02 0.65
C ALA A 85 -1.47 -15.86 1.75
N ASP A 86 -1.33 -17.18 1.65
CA ASP A 86 -1.96 -18.16 2.55
C ASP A 86 -0.95 -19.06 3.29
N ARG A 87 0.35 -18.84 3.08
CA ARG A 87 1.39 -19.63 3.73
C ARG A 87 1.52 -19.26 5.19
N ASN A 88 1.65 -20.27 6.03
CA ASN A 88 1.81 -20.10 7.47
C ASN A 88 3.17 -19.46 7.81
N ARG A 89 3.11 -18.40 8.61
CA ARG A 89 4.19 -17.61 9.18
C ARG A 89 3.93 -17.35 10.67
N THR A 90 3.94 -18.42 11.47
CA THR A 90 3.74 -18.35 12.92
C THR A 90 4.77 -17.44 13.61
N ASP A 91 5.95 -17.23 13.01
CA ASP A 91 6.94 -16.26 13.46
C ASP A 91 6.40 -14.81 13.49
N LEU A 92 5.52 -14.43 12.56
CA LEU A 92 4.92 -13.10 12.52
C LEU A 92 3.95 -12.88 13.69
N VAL A 93 3.21 -13.92 14.07
CA VAL A 93 2.32 -13.88 15.24
C VAL A 93 3.13 -13.76 16.53
N LYS A 94 4.22 -14.54 16.66
CA LYS A 94 5.12 -14.47 17.82
C LYS A 94 5.78 -13.10 17.96
N ALA A 95 6.09 -12.44 16.84
CA ALA A 95 6.64 -11.09 16.81
C ALA A 95 5.59 -9.98 17.01
N GLY A 96 4.29 -10.33 17.08
CA GLY A 96 3.20 -9.36 17.19
C GLY A 96 2.95 -8.54 15.91
N ALA A 97 3.43 -9.01 14.76
CA ALA A 97 3.26 -8.33 13.48
C ALA A 97 1.85 -8.53 12.89
N THR A 98 1.28 -9.72 13.09
CA THR A 98 -0.06 -10.14 12.63
C THR A 98 -0.78 -10.94 13.71
N GLU A 99 -2.11 -10.99 13.67
CA GLU A 99 -2.90 -11.80 14.60
C GLU A 99 -2.99 -13.27 14.17
N GLN A 100 -2.97 -13.52 12.86
CA GLN A 100 -3.01 -14.86 12.27
C GLN A 100 -1.69 -15.16 11.52
N PRO A 101 -1.33 -16.44 11.33
CA PRO A 101 -0.06 -16.79 10.70
C PRO A 101 -0.12 -16.82 9.17
N ASP A 102 -1.30 -16.96 8.58
CA ASP A 102 -1.46 -17.29 7.16
C ASP A 102 -1.42 -16.05 6.25
N HIS A 103 -0.26 -15.42 6.19
CA HIS A 103 0.00 -14.18 5.45
C HIS A 103 1.23 -14.27 4.54
N GLY A 104 1.89 -15.44 4.50
CA GLY A 104 3.08 -15.65 3.68
C GLY A 104 2.73 -15.89 2.21
N PHE A 105 3.59 -15.43 1.31
CA PHE A 105 3.53 -15.76 -0.11
C PHE A 105 4.89 -16.25 -0.61
N LYS A 106 4.87 -16.98 -1.72
CA LYS A 106 6.07 -17.39 -2.45
C LYS A 106 5.77 -17.56 -3.93
N PHE A 107 6.66 -17.03 -4.76
CA PHE A 107 6.74 -17.27 -6.20
C PHE A 107 8.01 -18.08 -6.50
N ASP A 108 7.88 -19.17 -7.25
CA ASP A 108 9.01 -19.92 -7.77
C ASP A 108 9.39 -19.37 -9.16
N LEU A 109 10.61 -18.85 -9.30
CA LEU A 109 11.10 -18.25 -10.55
C LEU A 109 11.82 -19.25 -11.46
N GLY A 110 12.19 -20.42 -10.94
CA GLY A 110 13.00 -21.41 -11.67
C GLY A 110 12.40 -21.89 -12.99
N GLY A 111 11.08 -21.77 -13.18
CA GLY A 111 10.38 -22.11 -14.41
C GLY A 111 10.15 -20.95 -15.39
N LEU A 112 10.50 -19.71 -15.02
CA LEU A 112 10.16 -18.51 -15.80
C LEU A 112 11.16 -18.17 -16.91
N GLY A 113 12.32 -18.85 -16.96
CA GLY A 113 13.30 -18.68 -18.03
C GLY A 113 13.89 -17.26 -18.12
N LEU A 114 14.24 -16.68 -16.97
CA LEU A 114 14.86 -15.36 -16.91
C LEU A 114 16.20 -15.34 -17.66
N SER A 115 16.42 -14.29 -18.45
CA SER A 115 17.70 -14.07 -19.13
C SER A 115 18.82 -13.84 -18.12
N LYS A 116 20.08 -14.01 -18.55
CA LYS A 116 21.21 -13.59 -17.74
C LYS A 116 21.23 -12.06 -17.60
N GLY A 117 21.45 -11.56 -16.39
CA GLY A 117 21.48 -10.13 -16.12
C GLY A 117 20.85 -9.72 -14.79
N VAL A 118 20.69 -8.42 -14.62
CA VAL A 118 20.02 -7.81 -13.45
C VAL A 118 18.53 -7.76 -13.71
N HIS A 119 17.75 -8.25 -12.75
CA HIS A 119 16.29 -8.23 -12.76
C HIS A 119 15.74 -7.50 -11.55
N THR A 120 14.59 -6.86 -11.73
CA THR A 120 13.86 -6.17 -10.67
C THR A 120 12.57 -6.91 -10.32
N ALA A 121 12.36 -7.21 -9.05
CA ALA A 121 11.13 -7.77 -8.50
C ALA A 121 10.34 -6.71 -7.73
N GLN A 122 9.05 -6.66 -8.01
CA GLN A 122 8.05 -5.88 -7.27
C GLN A 122 6.87 -6.78 -6.97
N VAL A 123 6.34 -6.71 -5.75
CA VAL A 123 5.16 -7.45 -5.34
C VAL A 123 4.06 -6.47 -4.97
N PHE A 124 2.86 -6.70 -5.49
CA PHE A 124 1.68 -5.89 -5.21
C PHE A 124 0.58 -6.74 -4.61
N ALA A 125 -0.07 -6.25 -3.57
CA ALA A 125 -1.34 -6.78 -3.10
C ALA A 125 -2.47 -6.29 -4.01
N VAL A 126 -3.38 -7.19 -4.35
CA VAL A 126 -4.57 -6.87 -5.14
C VAL A 126 -5.72 -6.60 -4.19
N ARG A 127 -6.29 -5.39 -4.29
CA ARG A 127 -7.50 -5.03 -3.56
C ARG A 127 -8.66 -4.80 -4.51
N PRO A 128 -9.82 -5.46 -4.33
CA PRO A 128 -11.03 -5.09 -5.06
C PRO A 128 -11.53 -3.72 -4.62
N ALA A 129 -11.81 -2.85 -5.59
CA ALA A 129 -12.47 -1.57 -5.39
C ALA A 129 -13.98 -1.71 -5.64
N SER A 130 -14.78 -0.87 -4.98
CA SER A 130 -16.25 -0.92 -5.03
C SER A 130 -16.86 -0.69 -6.42
N ASN A 131 -16.08 -0.20 -7.38
CA ASN A 131 -16.47 0.02 -8.77
C ASN A 131 -16.11 -1.14 -9.72
N GLY A 132 -15.70 -2.30 -9.18
CA GLY A 132 -15.29 -3.46 -9.98
C GLY A 132 -13.88 -3.36 -10.56
N HIS A 133 -13.11 -2.31 -10.21
CA HIS A 133 -11.69 -2.23 -10.53
C HIS A 133 -10.85 -2.91 -9.44
N PHE A 134 -9.60 -3.24 -9.76
CA PHE A 134 -8.62 -3.68 -8.78
C PHE A 134 -7.59 -2.58 -8.56
N SER A 135 -7.21 -2.36 -7.31
CA SER A 135 -6.07 -1.51 -6.95
C SER A 135 -4.87 -2.38 -6.61
N LEU A 136 -3.71 -2.02 -7.17
CA LEU A 136 -2.43 -2.66 -6.86
C LEU A 136 -1.69 -1.82 -5.82
N ILE A 137 -1.44 -2.42 -4.66
CA ILE A 137 -0.77 -1.75 -3.54
C ILE A 137 0.60 -2.39 -3.36
N PRO A 138 1.71 -1.64 -3.46
CA PRO A 138 3.03 -2.22 -3.32
C PRO A 138 3.23 -2.82 -1.91
N VAL A 139 3.66 -4.08 -1.85
CA VAL A 139 3.95 -4.78 -0.58
C VAL A 139 5.22 -4.24 0.08
N SER A 140 6.18 -3.78 -0.71
CA SER A 140 7.43 -3.15 -0.26
C SER A 140 7.59 -1.77 -0.90
N LYS A 141 8.16 -0.81 -0.15
CA LYS A 141 8.49 0.52 -0.67
C LYS A 141 9.62 0.49 -1.72
N MET A 142 10.51 -0.51 -1.65
CA MET A 142 11.64 -0.63 -2.56
C MET A 142 11.46 -1.79 -3.52
N LYS A 143 11.90 -1.57 -4.77
CA LYS A 143 12.12 -2.63 -5.74
C LYS A 143 13.30 -3.48 -5.28
N HIS A 144 13.22 -4.78 -5.50
CA HIS A 144 14.30 -5.70 -5.14
C HIS A 144 15.06 -6.10 -6.41
N GLU A 145 16.37 -5.91 -6.41
CA GLU A 145 17.22 -6.31 -7.53
C GLU A 145 17.91 -7.63 -7.21
N PHE A 146 17.99 -8.51 -8.22
CA PHE A 146 18.74 -9.75 -8.14
C PHE A 146 19.39 -10.07 -9.48
N ILE A 147 20.42 -10.91 -9.45
CA ILE A 147 21.21 -11.29 -10.62
C ILE A 147 20.91 -12.73 -11.02
N VAL A 148 20.80 -12.96 -12.33
CA VAL A 148 20.73 -14.28 -12.96
C VAL A 148 22.02 -14.49 -13.75
N ASP A 149 22.76 -15.56 -13.40
CA ASP A 149 24.09 -15.89 -13.96
C ASP A 149 24.05 -16.80 -15.20
#